data_AF-A0A8T6REU1-F1
#
_entry.id   AF-A0A8T6REU1-F1
#
_cell.length_a   1.000
_cell.length_b   1.000
_cell.length_c   1.000
_cell.angle_alpha   90.00
_cell.angle_beta   90.00
_cell.angle_gamma   90.00
#
_symmetry.space_group_name_H-M   'P 1'
#
loop_
_entity.id
_entity.type
_entity.pdbx_description
1 polymer ?
#
loop_
_entity_poly.entity_id
_entity_poly.type
_entity_poly.pdbx_seq_one_letter_code
_entity_poly.pdbx_strand_id
1 'polypeptide(L)'
;MRKKHGKEVLNVVDFKETFSKNLFYFIGIILIGILCILFLILQPHAPAPEILDPTKGNFYNLVTFGLGLDTTVLILTIASYLIYRWEVGGRSNTSLLIWGICFFFYSITFVAHIFRGLGFPLANENYSPFIFFLWRFGMILWAAGSLYGILRIFVENKRIQIILPMVVIGIGFAWFIYGLFIVADIEFMMYGFLFTIWIPICFSISYIFFMYGRKSGYTGPKLLFLGYLGLTITYMGWAPWHFADVIYFYFVWYFLFLLSLVPILIGFMLLSKESEG
;
A
#
# COMPACT_ATOMS: atom_id res chain seq x y z
N MET A 1 -40.98 35.15 -0.86
CA MET A 1 -40.70 34.40 -2.11
C MET A 1 -39.70 33.28 -1.83
N ARG A 2 -40.16 32.03 -1.73
CA ARG A 2 -39.30 30.84 -1.59
C ARG A 2 -38.63 30.55 -2.94
N LYS A 3 -37.31 30.74 -3.05
CA LYS A 3 -36.54 30.20 -4.16
C LYS A 3 -36.51 28.68 -4.03
N LYS A 4 -37.22 28.00 -4.93
CA LYS A 4 -37.11 26.56 -5.18
C LYS A 4 -35.65 26.30 -5.59
N HIS A 5 -34.85 25.69 -4.72
CA HIS A 5 -33.59 25.07 -5.14
C HIS A 5 -33.96 23.88 -6.02
N GLY A 6 -33.69 24.01 -7.32
CA GLY A 6 -33.71 22.90 -8.24
C GLY A 6 -32.81 21.81 -7.68
N LYS A 7 -33.35 20.60 -7.59
CA LYS A 7 -32.55 19.40 -7.47
C LYS A 7 -31.68 19.35 -8.73
N GLU A 8 -30.41 19.72 -8.62
CA GLU A 8 -29.41 19.25 -9.57
C GLU A 8 -29.39 17.73 -9.45
N VAL A 9 -30.03 17.09 -10.43
CA VAL A 9 -29.86 15.68 -10.72
C VAL A 9 -28.36 15.50 -10.99
N LEU A 10 -27.72 14.60 -10.25
CA LEU A 10 -26.35 14.16 -10.50
C LEU A 10 -26.18 13.96 -12.01
N ASN A 11 -25.48 14.89 -12.65
CA ASN A 11 -25.09 14.72 -14.05
C ASN A 11 -24.31 13.40 -14.09
N VAL A 12 -24.80 12.48 -14.91
CA VAL A 12 -24.08 11.28 -15.29
C VAL A 12 -22.73 11.77 -15.76
N VAL A 13 -21.69 11.52 -14.97
CA VAL A 13 -20.32 11.86 -15.31
C VAL A 13 -20.08 11.24 -16.68
N ASP A 14 -19.91 12.06 -17.72
CA ASP A 14 -19.73 11.56 -19.08
C ASP A 14 -18.48 10.67 -19.06
N PHE A 15 -18.72 9.37 -19.23
CA PHE A 15 -17.68 8.36 -19.17
C PHE A 15 -16.61 8.64 -20.22
N LYS A 16 -17.01 9.14 -21.41
CA LYS A 16 -16.09 9.47 -22.49
C LYS A 16 -15.19 10.65 -22.13
N GLU A 17 -15.75 11.66 -21.46
CA GLU A 17 -15.00 12.81 -20.95
C GLU A 17 -14.04 12.41 -19.82
N THR A 18 -14.49 11.56 -18.90
CA THR A 18 -13.68 11.07 -17.78
C THR A 18 -12.55 10.18 -18.26
N PHE A 19 -12.85 9.30 -19.22
CA PHE A 19 -11.88 8.43 -19.87
C PHE A 19 -10.83 9.23 -20.62
N SER A 20 -11.23 10.20 -21.46
CA SER A 20 -10.28 11.00 -22.24
C SER A 20 -9.36 11.85 -21.35
N LYS A 21 -9.90 12.45 -20.27
CA LYS A 21 -9.13 13.24 -19.30
C LYS A 21 -8.15 12.41 -18.48
N ASN A 22 -8.41 11.11 -18.29
CA ASN A 22 -7.61 10.22 -17.46
C ASN A 22 -7.07 9.02 -18.24
N LEU A 23 -6.86 9.17 -19.55
CA LEU A 23 -6.46 8.07 -20.44
C LEU A 23 -5.22 7.33 -19.93
N PHE A 24 -4.21 8.05 -19.44
CA PHE A 24 -2.98 7.46 -18.90
C PHE A 24 -3.21 6.61 -17.64
N TYR A 25 -4.17 6.99 -16.80
CA TYR A 25 -4.55 6.18 -15.63
C TYR A 25 -5.17 4.85 -16.07
N PHE A 26 -6.13 4.89 -17.01
CA PHE A 26 -6.77 3.68 -17.52
C PHE A 26 -5.79 2.77 -18.25
N ILE A 27 -4.91 3.32 -19.09
CA ILE A 27 -3.82 2.56 -19.72
C ILE A 27 -2.93 1.93 -18.65
N GLY A 28 -2.54 2.68 -17.62
CA GLY A 28 -1.74 2.18 -16.51
C GLY A 28 -2.39 1.01 -15.77
N ILE A 29 -3.68 1.13 -15.42
CA ILE A 29 -4.44 0.05 -14.77
C ILE A 29 -4.54 -1.19 -15.67
N ILE A 30 -4.76 -1.02 -16.97
CA ILE A 30 -4.81 -2.14 -17.93
C ILE A 30 -3.44 -2.82 -18.03
N LEU A 31 -2.35 -2.05 -18.16
CA LEU A 31 -0.99 -2.60 -18.21
C LEU A 31 -0.63 -3.33 -16.92
N ILE A 32 -0.98 -2.75 -15.77
CA ILE A 32 -0.84 -3.42 -14.47
C ILE A 32 -1.61 -4.74 -14.51
N GLY A 33 -2.89 -4.74 -14.90
CA GLY A 33 -3.71 -5.95 -14.99
C GLY A 33 -3.11 -7.03 -15.91
N ILE A 34 -2.57 -6.65 -17.07
CA ILE A 34 -1.88 -7.58 -17.97
C ILE A 34 -0.63 -8.16 -17.30
N LEU A 35 0.20 -7.32 -16.68
CA LEU A 35 1.38 -7.77 -15.95
C LEU A 35 1.01 -8.70 -14.80
N CYS A 36 -0.04 -8.37 -14.03
CA CYS A 36 -0.58 -9.23 -12.98
C CYS A 36 -0.91 -10.63 -13.50
N ILE A 37 -1.67 -10.71 -14.60
CA ILE A 37 -2.08 -11.99 -15.21
C ILE A 37 -0.85 -12.75 -15.70
N LEU A 38 0.09 -12.07 -16.37
CA LEU A 38 1.33 -12.69 -16.84
C LEU A 38 2.15 -13.27 -15.68
N PHE A 39 2.34 -12.54 -14.59
CA PHE A 39 3.09 -13.04 -13.43
C PHE A 39 2.39 -14.20 -12.72
N LEU A 40 1.06 -14.14 -12.61
CA LEU A 40 0.25 -15.24 -12.06
C LEU A 40 0.36 -16.52 -12.89
N ILE A 41 0.51 -16.41 -14.22
CA ILE A 41 0.65 -17.56 -15.12
C ILE A 41 2.10 -18.07 -15.15
N LEU A 42 3.08 -17.16 -15.22
CA LEU A 42 4.47 -17.52 -15.49
C LEU A 42 5.22 -18.04 -14.27
N GLN A 43 4.83 -17.64 -13.04
CA GLN A 43 5.46 -18.06 -11.77
C GLN A 43 6.99 -18.23 -11.89
N PRO A 44 7.75 -17.15 -12.17
CA PRO A 44 9.16 -17.28 -12.52
C PRO A 44 9.99 -17.84 -11.36
N HIS A 45 10.50 -19.06 -11.53
CA HIS A 45 11.45 -19.70 -10.60
C HIS A 45 12.90 -19.54 -11.10
N ALA A 46 13.85 -19.31 -10.19
CA ALA A 46 15.28 -19.34 -10.45
C ALA A 46 16.03 -19.90 -9.24
N PRO A 47 17.20 -20.55 -9.39
CA PRO A 47 17.91 -21.15 -8.25
C PRO A 47 18.58 -20.10 -7.34
N ALA A 48 18.48 -20.31 -6.02
CA ALA A 48 19.13 -19.46 -5.02
C ALA A 48 20.64 -19.73 -4.93
N PRO A 49 21.49 -18.68 -4.85
CA PRO A 49 22.85 -18.83 -4.36
C PRO A 49 22.84 -19.33 -2.90
N GLU A 50 23.66 -20.34 -2.56
CA GLU A 50 23.66 -20.96 -1.22
C GLU A 50 23.87 -19.98 -0.06
N ILE A 51 24.62 -18.89 -0.26
CA ILE A 51 24.86 -17.86 0.77
C ILE A 51 23.60 -17.07 1.16
N LEU A 52 22.57 -17.10 0.31
CA LEU A 52 21.29 -16.39 0.50
C LEU A 52 20.13 -17.35 0.73
N ASP A 53 20.41 -18.66 0.87
CA ASP A 53 19.42 -19.67 1.18
C ASP A 53 18.97 -19.51 2.66
N PRO A 54 17.68 -19.22 2.92
CA PRO A 54 17.12 -19.06 4.27
C PRO A 54 17.28 -20.32 5.13
N THR A 55 17.46 -21.48 4.51
CA THR A 55 17.60 -22.76 5.20
C THR A 55 19.04 -23.10 5.59
N LYS A 56 20.03 -22.37 5.04
CA LYS A 56 21.46 -22.69 5.19
C LYS A 56 22.30 -21.61 5.89
N GLY A 57 21.80 -20.40 6.12
CA GLY A 57 22.63 -19.29 6.61
C GLY A 57 22.01 -18.34 7.65
N ASN A 58 22.79 -17.97 8.67
CA ASN A 58 22.48 -16.89 9.62
C ASN A 58 22.38 -15.49 8.96
N PHE A 59 22.92 -15.34 7.75
CA PHE A 59 22.95 -14.07 7.01
C PHE A 59 21.55 -13.59 6.59
N TYR A 60 20.69 -14.51 6.14
CA TYR A 60 19.31 -14.18 5.74
C TYR A 60 18.49 -13.61 6.91
N ASN A 61 18.69 -14.17 8.10
CA ASN A 61 18.05 -13.73 9.34
C ASN A 61 18.48 -12.31 9.74
N LEU A 62 19.77 -12.01 9.63
CA LEU A 62 20.31 -10.67 9.92
C LEU A 62 19.80 -9.61 8.94
N VAL A 63 19.75 -9.92 7.64
CA VAL A 63 19.24 -9.01 6.60
C VAL A 63 17.74 -8.74 6.81
N THR A 64 16.95 -9.80 7.09
CA THR A 64 15.52 -9.67 7.38
C THR A 64 15.27 -8.83 8.62
N PHE A 65 16.09 -9.01 9.67
CA PHE A 65 16.04 -8.19 10.87
C PHE A 65 16.32 -6.72 10.58
N GLY A 66 17.44 -6.41 9.89
CA GLY A 66 17.84 -5.04 9.60
C GLY A 66 16.81 -4.29 8.76
N LEU A 67 16.38 -4.89 7.64
CA LEU A 67 15.35 -4.30 6.77
C LEU A 67 14.00 -4.18 7.49
N GLY A 68 13.64 -5.16 8.33
CA GLY A 68 12.47 -5.14 9.20
C GLY A 68 12.49 -3.95 10.16
N LEU A 69 13.62 -3.73 10.82
CA LEU A 69 13.82 -2.65 11.78
C LEU A 69 13.74 -1.28 11.12
N ASP A 70 14.52 -1.05 10.07
CA ASP A 70 14.55 0.23 9.36
C ASP A 70 13.17 0.59 8.80
N THR A 71 12.49 -0.40 8.24
CA THR A 71 11.12 -0.25 7.73
C THR A 71 10.16 0.13 8.85
N THR A 72 10.20 -0.58 9.97
CA THR A 72 9.31 -0.34 11.11
C THR A 72 9.51 1.06 11.65
N VAL A 73 10.77 1.49 11.84
CA VAL A 73 11.11 2.85 12.29
C VAL A 73 10.55 3.89 11.33
N LEU A 74 10.74 3.70 10.03
CA LEU A 74 10.30 4.67 9.02
C LEU A 74 8.78 4.77 8.96
N ILE A 75 8.06 3.64 8.98
CA ILE A 75 6.59 3.61 9.00
C ILE A 75 6.04 4.23 10.29
N LEU A 76 6.60 3.89 11.45
CA LEU A 76 6.19 4.48 12.72
C LEU A 76 6.47 5.99 12.78
N THR A 77 7.54 6.45 12.13
CA THR A 77 7.84 7.87 12.00
C THR A 77 6.80 8.57 11.13
N ILE A 78 6.41 7.99 9.99
CA ILE A 78 5.31 8.49 9.16
C ILE A 78 4.01 8.54 9.98
N ALA A 79 3.67 7.45 10.67
CA ALA A 79 2.46 7.35 11.48
C ALA A 79 2.41 8.45 12.56
N SER A 80 3.49 8.55 13.35
CA SER A 80 3.61 9.51 14.44
C SER A 80 3.58 10.95 13.93
N TYR A 81 4.26 11.23 12.81
CA TYR A 81 4.23 12.54 12.18
C TYR A 81 2.81 12.96 11.78
N LEU A 82 2.07 12.06 11.12
CA LEU A 82 0.69 12.34 10.70
C LEU A 82 -0.25 12.56 11.88
N ILE A 83 -0.15 11.76 12.94
CA ILE A 83 -0.94 11.93 14.17
C ILE A 83 -0.57 13.25 14.86
N TYR A 84 0.72 13.56 14.97
CA TYR A 84 1.19 14.83 15.52
C TYR A 84 0.66 16.03 14.74
N ARG A 85 0.70 15.98 13.41
CA ARG A 85 0.16 17.04 12.54
C ARG A 85 -1.36 17.17 12.67
N TRP A 86 -2.07 16.07 12.84
CA TRP A 86 -3.51 16.10 13.14
C TRP A 86 -3.78 16.82 14.46
N GLU A 87 -3.02 16.51 15.51
CA GLU A 87 -3.15 17.13 16.83
C GLU A 87 -2.88 18.63 16.80
N VAL A 88 -1.70 19.03 16.30
CA VAL A 88 -1.27 20.44 16.23
C VAL A 88 -2.12 21.25 15.26
N GLY A 89 -2.66 20.61 14.21
CA GLY A 89 -3.62 21.20 13.27
C GLY A 89 -5.05 21.33 13.82
N GLY A 90 -5.24 21.26 15.14
CA GLY A 90 -6.53 21.42 15.80
C GLY A 90 -7.51 20.28 15.55
N ARG A 91 -7.01 19.08 15.21
CA ARG A 91 -7.78 17.85 14.98
C ARG A 91 -8.79 17.92 13.83
N SER A 92 -8.68 18.91 12.96
CA SER A 92 -9.63 19.19 11.88
C SER A 92 -9.53 18.22 10.69
N ASN A 93 -8.31 17.78 10.38
CA ASN A 93 -8.05 16.92 9.22
C ASN A 93 -8.06 15.43 9.59
N THR A 94 -9.25 14.82 9.56
CA THR A 94 -9.43 13.39 9.85
C THR A 94 -8.61 12.47 8.93
N SER A 95 -8.24 12.89 7.72
CA SER A 95 -7.41 12.05 6.84
C SER A 95 -6.03 11.80 7.44
N LEU A 96 -5.43 12.80 8.11
CA LEU A 96 -4.14 12.63 8.79
C LEU A 96 -4.23 11.62 9.93
N LEU A 97 -5.30 11.68 10.75
CA LEU A 97 -5.53 10.71 11.81
C LEU A 97 -5.65 9.30 11.26
N ILE A 98 -6.51 9.11 10.24
CA ILE A 98 -6.76 7.78 9.68
C ILE A 98 -5.51 7.23 9.01
N TRP A 99 -4.79 8.02 8.21
CA TRP A 99 -3.51 7.59 7.63
C TRP A 99 -2.50 7.24 8.72
N GLY A 100 -2.39 8.05 9.77
CA GLY A 100 -1.48 7.79 10.89
C GLY A 100 -1.76 6.45 11.58
N ILE A 101 -3.02 6.19 11.93
CA ILE A 101 -3.46 4.91 12.51
C ILE A 101 -3.18 3.75 11.55
N CYS A 102 -3.43 3.94 10.25
CA CYS A 102 -3.25 2.90 9.25
C CYS A 102 -1.77 2.56 9.01
N PHE A 103 -0.88 3.54 8.98
CA PHE A 103 0.57 3.30 8.95
C PHE A 103 1.03 2.60 10.24
N PHE A 104 0.48 2.94 11.40
CA PHE A 104 0.77 2.22 12.64
C PHE A 104 0.36 0.74 12.57
N PHE A 105 -0.86 0.42 12.13
CA PHE A 105 -1.27 -0.98 11.94
C PHE A 105 -0.42 -1.69 10.89
N TYR A 106 0.01 -0.99 9.84
CA TYR A 106 0.87 -1.56 8.82
C TYR A 106 2.26 -1.91 9.35
N SER A 107 2.78 -1.19 10.34
CA SER A 107 4.10 -1.50 10.93
C SER A 107 4.12 -2.87 11.61
N ILE A 108 2.97 -3.40 12.05
CA ILE A 108 2.87 -4.72 12.70
C ILE A 108 3.41 -5.83 11.78
N THR A 109 3.19 -5.73 10.47
CA THR A 109 3.74 -6.67 9.48
C THR A 109 5.27 -6.71 9.51
N PHE A 110 5.91 -5.56 9.71
CA PHE A 110 7.37 -5.47 9.74
C PHE A 110 7.96 -5.77 11.11
N VAL A 111 7.20 -5.58 12.19
CA VAL A 111 7.53 -6.13 13.50
C VAL A 111 7.62 -7.66 13.43
N ALA A 112 6.72 -8.32 12.68
CA ALA A 112 6.84 -9.77 12.43
C ALA A 112 8.17 -10.11 11.75
N HIS A 113 8.62 -9.34 10.76
CA HIS A 113 9.91 -9.56 10.11
C HIS A 113 11.10 -9.44 11.08
N ILE A 114 11.06 -8.49 12.02
CA ILE A 114 12.09 -8.34 13.06
C ILE A 114 12.17 -9.62 13.90
N PHE A 115 11.03 -10.06 14.45
CA PHE A 115 10.99 -11.27 15.30
C PHE A 115 11.32 -12.54 14.51
N ARG A 116 10.91 -12.62 13.24
CA ARG A 116 11.32 -13.71 12.33
C ARG A 116 12.84 -13.73 12.14
N GLY A 117 13.45 -12.57 11.90
CA GLY A 117 14.91 -12.44 11.78
C GLY A 117 15.66 -12.81 13.06
N LEU A 118 15.02 -12.70 14.22
CA LEU A 118 15.55 -13.20 15.51
C LEU A 118 15.27 -14.69 15.76
N GLY A 119 14.56 -15.38 14.86
CA GLY A 119 14.27 -16.80 14.96
C GLY A 119 13.02 -17.17 15.76
N PHE A 120 12.12 -16.22 16.05
CA PHE A 120 10.88 -16.53 16.79
C PHE A 120 9.86 -17.25 15.89
N PRO A 121 9.42 -18.49 16.23
CA PRO A 121 8.52 -19.27 15.37
C PRO A 121 7.15 -18.62 15.16
N LEU A 122 6.62 -17.93 16.18
CA LEU A 122 5.32 -17.23 16.10
C LEU A 122 5.32 -16.03 15.15
N ALA A 123 6.49 -15.55 14.75
CA ALA A 123 6.65 -14.47 13.78
C ALA A 123 7.02 -14.99 12.38
N ASN A 124 7.21 -16.31 12.24
CA ASN A 124 7.44 -16.91 10.93
C ASN A 124 6.11 -17.07 10.19
N GLU A 125 5.79 -16.06 9.37
CA GLU A 125 4.55 -15.98 8.58
C GLU A 125 4.36 -17.15 7.62
N ASN A 126 5.43 -17.84 7.24
CA ASN A 126 5.37 -19.00 6.35
C ASN A 126 4.99 -20.31 7.09
N TYR A 127 4.90 -20.30 8.42
CA TYR A 127 4.69 -21.51 9.21
C TYR A 127 3.25 -22.01 9.17
N SER A 128 2.26 -21.10 9.15
CA SER A 128 0.85 -21.48 9.03
C SER A 128 0.00 -20.34 8.47
N PRO A 129 -1.12 -20.65 7.81
CA PRO A 129 -2.04 -19.62 7.31
C PRO A 129 -2.58 -18.69 8.41
N PHE A 130 -2.78 -19.21 9.63
CA PHE A 130 -3.22 -18.40 10.77
C PHE A 130 -2.17 -17.36 11.20
N ILE A 131 -0.90 -17.78 11.33
CA ILE A 131 0.19 -16.86 11.66
C ILE A 131 0.35 -15.82 10.56
N PHE A 132 0.25 -16.23 9.29
CA PHE A 132 0.25 -15.31 8.16
C PHE A 132 -0.84 -14.24 8.29
N PHE A 133 -2.09 -14.66 8.52
CA PHE A 133 -3.22 -13.75 8.71
C PHE A 133 -2.97 -12.73 9.83
N LEU A 134 -2.51 -13.20 11.00
CA LEU A 134 -2.27 -12.39 12.18
C LEU A 134 -1.29 -11.23 11.93
N TRP A 135 -0.25 -11.46 11.13
CA TRP A 135 0.77 -10.44 10.86
C TRP A 135 0.47 -9.58 9.62
N ARG A 136 -0.43 -10.02 8.74
CA ARG A 136 -0.65 -9.40 7.42
C ARG A 136 -1.99 -8.68 7.27
N PHE A 137 -2.95 -8.85 8.19
CA PHE A 137 -4.23 -8.14 8.11
C PHE A 137 -4.08 -6.60 8.14
N GLY A 138 -2.99 -6.09 8.74
CA GLY A 138 -2.66 -4.65 8.74
C GLY A 138 -2.53 -4.06 7.34
N MET A 139 -2.18 -4.87 6.33
CA MET A 139 -2.13 -4.47 4.93
C MET A 139 -3.53 -4.08 4.40
N ILE A 140 -4.57 -4.80 4.79
CA ILE A 140 -5.95 -4.50 4.37
C ILE A 140 -6.38 -3.15 4.95
N LEU A 141 -6.13 -2.94 6.24
CA LEU A 141 -6.46 -1.69 6.93
C LEU A 141 -5.71 -0.51 6.31
N TRP A 142 -4.43 -0.71 6.00
CA TRP A 142 -3.61 0.30 5.35
C TRP A 142 -4.14 0.69 3.98
N ALA A 143 -4.46 -0.28 3.13
CA ALA A 143 -4.97 -0.02 1.79
C ALA A 143 -6.31 0.75 1.84
N ALA A 144 -7.22 0.31 2.70
CA ALA A 144 -8.52 0.96 2.87
C ALA A 144 -8.40 2.37 3.46
N GLY A 145 -7.63 2.55 4.52
CA GLY A 145 -7.45 3.86 5.15
C GLY A 145 -6.68 4.85 4.28
N SER A 146 -5.72 4.37 3.49
CA SER A 146 -5.00 5.17 2.51
C SER A 146 -5.96 5.69 1.44
N LEU A 147 -6.79 4.80 0.88
CA LEU A 147 -7.85 5.18 -0.05
C LEU A 147 -8.86 6.16 0.57
N TYR A 148 -9.31 5.92 1.80
CA TYR A 148 -10.23 6.82 2.51
C TYR A 148 -9.67 8.24 2.60
N GLY A 149 -8.43 8.40 3.09
CA GLY A 149 -7.86 9.73 3.30
C GLY A 149 -7.72 10.52 2.00
N ILE A 150 -7.48 9.84 0.88
CA ILE A 150 -7.41 10.45 -0.45
C ILE A 150 -8.79 10.83 -0.96
N LEU A 151 -9.76 9.93 -0.87
CA LEU A 151 -11.14 10.24 -1.28
C LEU A 151 -11.68 11.43 -0.48
N ARG A 152 -11.34 11.57 0.80
CA ARG A 152 -11.69 12.73 1.63
C ARG A 152 -11.13 14.06 1.12
N ILE A 153 -9.99 14.03 0.41
CA ILE A 153 -9.36 15.23 -0.15
C ILE A 153 -9.96 15.58 -1.52
N PHE A 154 -10.25 14.58 -2.35
CA PHE A 154 -10.55 14.81 -3.77
C PHE A 154 -12.01 14.58 -4.18
N VAL A 155 -12.83 13.94 -3.34
CA VAL A 155 -14.22 13.61 -3.65
C VAL A 155 -15.13 14.31 -2.66
N GLU A 156 -16.13 15.07 -3.09
CA GLU A 156 -17.06 15.75 -2.17
C GLU A 156 -18.11 14.80 -1.57
N ASN A 157 -18.47 13.75 -2.32
CA ASN A 157 -19.51 12.81 -1.92
C ASN A 157 -19.05 11.93 -0.75
N LYS A 158 -19.49 12.28 0.47
CA LYS A 158 -19.21 11.54 1.71
C LYS A 158 -19.57 10.05 1.65
N ARG A 159 -20.59 9.67 0.88
CA ARG A 159 -20.95 8.24 0.73
C ARG A 159 -19.85 7.49 -0.03
N ILE A 160 -19.33 8.07 -1.11
CA ILE A 160 -18.25 7.45 -1.89
C ILE A 160 -16.98 7.37 -1.04
N GLN A 161 -16.67 8.42 -0.27
CA GLN A 161 -15.52 8.44 0.63
C GLN A 161 -15.53 7.26 1.61
N ILE A 162 -16.70 6.81 2.08
CA ILE A 162 -16.83 5.74 3.07
C ILE A 162 -17.04 4.37 2.42
N ILE A 163 -17.93 4.27 1.43
CA ILE A 163 -18.33 2.99 0.82
C ILE A 163 -17.13 2.31 0.16
N LEU A 164 -16.32 3.04 -0.61
CA LEU A 164 -15.19 2.43 -1.34
C LEU A 164 -14.14 1.82 -0.39
N PRO A 165 -13.66 2.52 0.66
CA PRO A 165 -12.79 1.91 1.67
C PRO A 165 -13.43 0.72 2.39
N MET A 166 -14.72 0.78 2.72
CA MET A 166 -15.41 -0.35 3.35
C MET A 166 -15.51 -1.56 2.42
N VAL A 167 -15.66 -1.35 1.11
CA VAL A 167 -15.60 -2.42 0.11
C VAL A 167 -14.19 -3.03 0.06
N VAL A 168 -13.13 -2.22 0.13
CA VAL A 168 -11.74 -2.72 0.22
C VAL A 168 -11.53 -3.58 1.47
N ILE A 169 -12.05 -3.16 2.62
CA ILE A 169 -12.01 -3.95 3.86
C ILE A 169 -12.74 -5.28 3.66
N GLY A 170 -13.99 -5.23 3.18
CA GLY A 170 -14.82 -6.42 3.00
C GLY A 170 -14.21 -7.43 2.03
N ILE A 171 -13.81 -6.98 0.84
CA ILE A 171 -13.17 -7.83 -0.17
C ILE A 171 -11.81 -8.31 0.32
N GLY A 172 -11.01 -7.46 0.95
CA GLY A 172 -9.69 -7.82 1.48
C GLY A 172 -9.76 -8.93 2.54
N PHE A 173 -10.65 -8.79 3.53
CA PHE A 173 -10.84 -9.84 4.54
C PHE A 173 -11.46 -11.10 3.94
N ALA A 174 -12.44 -10.98 3.04
CA ALA A 174 -13.01 -12.14 2.35
C ALA A 174 -11.94 -12.92 1.56
N TRP A 175 -11.05 -12.20 0.88
CA TRP A 175 -9.94 -12.80 0.12
C TRP A 175 -8.92 -13.47 1.04
N PHE A 176 -8.51 -12.82 2.13
CA PHE A 176 -7.62 -13.42 3.12
C PHE A 176 -8.24 -14.67 3.73
N ILE A 177 -9.52 -14.63 4.09
CA ILE A 177 -10.20 -15.80 4.68
C ILE A 177 -10.27 -16.94 3.67
N TYR A 178 -10.69 -16.65 2.43
CA TYR A 178 -10.78 -17.64 1.37
C TYR A 178 -9.41 -18.26 1.05
N GLY A 179 -8.40 -17.43 0.78
CA GLY A 179 -7.06 -17.90 0.42
C GLY A 179 -6.37 -18.68 1.54
N LEU A 180 -6.46 -18.21 2.79
CA LEU A 180 -5.73 -18.80 3.92
C LEU A 180 -6.45 -19.96 4.62
N PHE A 181 -7.78 -19.91 4.74
CA PHE A 181 -8.52 -20.90 5.53
C PHE A 181 -9.36 -21.87 4.70
N ILE A 182 -9.62 -21.57 3.42
CA ILE A 182 -10.36 -22.46 2.51
C ILE A 182 -9.40 -23.10 1.49
N VAL A 183 -8.66 -22.29 0.74
CA VAL A 183 -7.65 -22.78 -0.22
C VAL A 183 -6.38 -23.27 0.52
N ALA A 184 -6.09 -22.68 1.68
CA ALA A 184 -4.91 -22.97 2.50
C ALA A 184 -3.57 -22.71 1.79
N ASP A 185 -3.55 -21.71 0.91
CA ASP A 185 -2.38 -21.34 0.12
C ASP A 185 -2.03 -19.86 0.36
N ILE A 186 -0.92 -19.64 1.07
CA ILE A 186 -0.39 -18.32 1.41
C ILE A 186 0.05 -17.57 0.15
N GLU A 187 0.66 -18.27 -0.79
CA GLU A 187 1.22 -17.71 -2.01
C GLU A 187 0.10 -17.22 -2.92
N PHE A 188 -0.87 -18.09 -3.19
CA PHE A 188 -2.09 -17.74 -3.93
C PHE A 188 -2.81 -16.53 -3.31
N MET A 189 -2.99 -16.55 -1.99
CA MET A 189 -3.67 -15.46 -1.30
C MET A 189 -2.91 -14.14 -1.48
N MET A 190 -1.60 -14.14 -1.26
CA MET A 190 -0.79 -12.94 -1.38
C MET A 190 -0.77 -12.39 -2.79
N TYR A 191 -0.56 -13.22 -3.80
CA TYR A 191 -0.61 -12.77 -5.19
C TYR A 191 -1.95 -12.13 -5.53
N GLY A 192 -3.05 -12.80 -5.19
CA GLY A 192 -4.39 -12.28 -5.43
C GLY A 192 -4.59 -10.93 -4.75
N PHE A 193 -4.24 -10.81 -3.47
CA PHE A 193 -4.39 -9.56 -2.73
C PHE A 193 -3.56 -8.42 -3.33
N LEU A 194 -2.28 -8.69 -3.62
CA LEU A 194 -1.38 -7.67 -4.12
C LEU A 194 -1.85 -7.13 -5.46
N PHE A 195 -2.15 -8.03 -6.39
CA PHE A 195 -2.45 -7.66 -7.77
C PHE A 195 -3.88 -7.15 -7.99
N THR A 196 -4.83 -7.53 -7.13
CA THR A 196 -6.24 -7.10 -7.27
C THR A 196 -6.62 -5.94 -6.36
N ILE A 197 -5.92 -5.73 -5.24
CA ILE A 197 -6.25 -4.70 -4.25
C ILE A 197 -5.09 -3.74 -4.04
N TRP A 198 -3.94 -4.24 -3.57
CA TRP A 198 -2.84 -3.39 -3.12
C TRP A 198 -2.26 -2.50 -4.21
N ILE A 199 -1.82 -3.11 -5.32
CA ILE A 199 -1.16 -2.44 -6.44
C ILE A 199 -2.11 -1.44 -7.11
N PRO A 200 -3.37 -1.80 -7.45
CA PRO A 200 -4.33 -0.84 -8.00
C PRO A 200 -4.58 0.36 -7.08
N ILE A 201 -4.66 0.14 -5.76
CA ILE A 201 -4.81 1.23 -4.79
C ILE A 201 -3.56 2.10 -4.83
N CYS A 202 -2.36 1.55 -4.56
CA CYS A 202 -1.09 2.30 -4.57
C CYS A 202 -0.88 3.11 -5.86
N PHE A 203 -1.20 2.52 -7.03
CA PHE A 203 -1.11 3.22 -8.31
C PHE A 203 -2.12 4.38 -8.40
N SER A 204 -3.35 4.17 -7.94
CA SER A 204 -4.37 5.23 -7.90
C SER A 204 -3.96 6.38 -6.98
N ILE A 205 -3.40 6.08 -5.81
CA ILE A 205 -2.85 7.08 -4.89
C ILE A 205 -1.74 7.88 -5.57
N SER A 206 -0.79 7.17 -6.18
CA SER A 206 0.33 7.77 -6.90
C SER A 206 -0.15 8.71 -8.00
N TYR A 207 -1.08 8.27 -8.85
CA TYR A 207 -1.65 9.08 -9.93
C TYR A 207 -2.35 10.34 -9.41
N ILE A 208 -3.08 10.25 -8.30
CA ILE A 208 -3.76 11.40 -7.71
C ILE A 208 -2.73 12.44 -7.22
N PHE A 209 -1.67 12.00 -6.53
CA PHE A 209 -0.60 12.90 -6.11
C PHE A 209 0.19 13.49 -7.28
N PHE A 210 0.37 12.75 -8.37
CA PHE A 210 0.95 13.26 -9.62
C PHE A 210 0.12 14.41 -10.19
N MET A 211 -1.20 14.20 -10.32
CA MET A 211 -2.12 15.21 -10.84
C MET A 211 -2.17 16.44 -9.93
N TYR A 212 -2.22 16.23 -8.61
CA TYR A 212 -2.21 17.33 -7.65
C TYR A 212 -0.91 18.12 -7.69
N GLY A 213 0.25 17.45 -7.65
CA GLY A 213 1.57 18.09 -7.70
C GLY A 213 1.86 18.81 -9.02
N ARG A 214 1.34 18.29 -10.14
CA ARG A 214 1.41 18.98 -11.43
C ARG A 214 0.59 20.26 -11.44
N LYS A 215 -0.61 20.24 -10.83
CA LYS A 215 -1.52 21.40 -10.80
C LYS A 215 -1.06 22.47 -9.81
N SER A 216 -0.63 22.09 -8.62
CA SER A 216 -0.23 23.03 -7.57
C SER A 216 1.22 23.53 -7.70
N GLY A 217 2.08 22.79 -8.41
CA GLY A 217 3.51 23.08 -8.51
C GLY A 217 4.32 22.65 -7.29
N TYR A 218 3.66 22.29 -6.18
CA TYR A 218 4.26 21.88 -4.92
C TYR A 218 5.13 20.62 -5.03
N THR A 219 6.17 20.56 -4.20
CA THR A 219 7.16 19.47 -4.17
C THR A 219 6.67 18.30 -3.33
N GLY A 220 5.96 18.55 -2.23
CA GLY A 220 5.41 17.51 -1.34
C GLY A 220 4.59 16.45 -2.09
N PRO A 221 3.57 16.84 -2.88
CA PRO A 221 2.82 15.90 -3.71
C PRO A 221 3.65 15.12 -4.73
N LYS A 222 4.70 15.73 -5.31
CA LYS A 222 5.57 15.04 -6.28
C LYS A 222 6.39 13.93 -5.61
N LEU A 223 6.84 14.16 -4.36
CA LEU A 223 7.50 13.13 -3.57
C LEU A 223 6.54 12.03 -3.13
N LEU A 224 5.30 12.38 -2.73
CA LEU A 224 4.27 11.40 -2.44
C LEU A 224 3.97 10.53 -3.67
N PHE A 225 3.82 11.15 -4.85
CA PHE A 225 3.70 10.42 -6.12
C PHE A 225 4.83 9.40 -6.31
N LEU A 226 6.10 9.85 -6.17
CA LEU A 226 7.27 9.01 -6.35
C LEU A 226 7.29 7.85 -5.35
N GLY A 227 6.98 8.11 -4.09
CA GLY A 227 6.93 7.11 -3.04
C GLY A 227 5.85 6.05 -3.28
N TYR A 228 4.62 6.45 -3.55
CA TYR A 228 3.53 5.50 -3.85
C TYR A 228 3.72 4.77 -5.19
N LEU A 229 4.37 5.39 -6.18
CA LEU A 229 4.77 4.71 -7.40
C LEU A 229 5.83 3.65 -7.10
N GLY A 230 6.82 4.00 -6.28
CA GLY A 230 7.83 3.07 -5.77
C GLY A 230 7.20 1.90 -5.02
N LEU A 231 6.21 2.13 -4.15
CA LEU A 231 5.42 1.07 -3.51
C LEU A 231 4.72 0.16 -4.54
N THR A 232 4.13 0.75 -5.58
CA THR A 232 3.47 -0.01 -6.65
C THR A 232 4.48 -0.92 -7.36
N ILE A 233 5.61 -0.37 -7.80
CA ILE A 233 6.66 -1.10 -8.53
C ILE A 233 7.29 -2.17 -7.64
N THR A 234 7.58 -1.86 -6.39
CA THR A 234 8.23 -2.79 -5.47
C THR A 234 7.33 -3.95 -5.12
N TYR A 235 6.02 -3.75 -4.95
CA TYR A 235 5.09 -4.86 -4.73
C TYR A 235 4.79 -5.68 -5.99
N MET A 236 4.75 -5.05 -7.17
CA MET A 236 4.69 -5.77 -8.45
C MET A 236 5.95 -6.61 -8.66
N GLY A 237 7.10 -6.01 -8.34
CA GLY A 237 8.39 -6.65 -8.42
C GLY A 237 8.57 -7.71 -7.35
N TRP A 238 7.96 -7.58 -6.17
CA TRP A 238 8.11 -8.48 -5.02
C TRP A 238 7.27 -9.74 -5.12
N ALA A 239 6.00 -9.61 -5.54
CA ALA A 239 5.05 -10.71 -5.54
C ALA A 239 5.63 -12.00 -6.18
N PRO A 240 6.28 -11.95 -7.37
CA PRO A 240 6.77 -13.13 -8.08
C PRO A 240 7.93 -13.88 -7.40
N TRP A 241 8.58 -13.29 -6.38
CA TRP A 241 9.82 -13.83 -5.81
C TRP A 241 9.75 -14.06 -4.30
N HIS A 242 8.53 -14.07 -3.73
CA HIS A 242 8.32 -14.21 -2.30
C HIS A 242 8.34 -15.67 -1.81
N PHE A 243 8.15 -16.65 -2.71
CA PHE A 243 7.94 -18.06 -2.35
C PHE A 243 8.85 -19.01 -3.15
N ALA A 244 9.74 -19.70 -2.41
CA ALA A 244 10.74 -20.68 -2.86
C ALA A 244 11.74 -20.19 -3.95
N ASP A 245 12.89 -20.87 -4.03
CA ASP A 245 14.06 -20.78 -4.95
C ASP A 245 14.67 -19.38 -5.25
N VAL A 246 13.91 -18.29 -5.24
CA VAL A 246 14.27 -16.91 -5.62
C VAL A 246 14.24 -15.90 -4.48
N ILE A 247 14.15 -16.38 -3.24
CA ILE A 247 14.06 -15.55 -2.03
C ILE A 247 15.27 -14.62 -1.81
N TYR A 248 16.31 -14.74 -2.61
CA TYR A 248 17.40 -13.76 -2.65
C TYR A 248 17.01 -12.47 -3.39
N PHE A 249 16.15 -12.47 -4.41
CA PHE A 249 15.68 -11.21 -5.02
C PHE A 249 14.77 -10.41 -4.07
N TYR A 250 14.17 -11.08 -3.09
CA TYR A 250 13.36 -10.47 -2.04
C TYR A 250 14.06 -9.29 -1.35
N PHE A 251 15.35 -9.39 -1.01
CA PHE A 251 16.03 -8.30 -0.28
C PHE A 251 16.16 -7.04 -1.15
N VAL A 252 16.31 -7.18 -2.47
CA VAL A 252 16.41 -6.05 -3.40
C VAL A 252 15.08 -5.31 -3.42
N TRP A 253 13.98 -6.04 -3.62
CA TRP A 253 12.63 -5.45 -3.63
C TRP A 253 12.25 -4.86 -2.28
N TYR A 254 12.67 -5.50 -1.19
CA TYR A 254 12.44 -4.99 0.15
C TYR A 254 13.25 -3.71 0.43
N PHE A 255 14.51 -3.66 0.01
CA PHE A 255 15.32 -2.44 0.09
C PHE A 255 14.72 -1.30 -0.75
N LEU A 256 14.26 -1.59 -1.98
CA LEU A 256 13.57 -0.60 -2.81
C LEU A 256 12.23 -0.15 -2.18
N PHE A 257 11.52 -1.05 -1.50
CA PHE A 257 10.33 -0.70 -0.73
C PHE A 257 10.68 0.27 0.41
N LEU A 258 11.75 0.00 1.17
CA LEU A 258 12.25 0.90 2.20
C LEU A 258 12.60 2.29 1.62
N LEU A 259 13.31 2.33 0.48
CA LEU A 259 13.62 3.57 -0.22
C LEU A 259 12.37 4.32 -0.69
N SER A 260 11.29 3.62 -0.99
CA SER A 260 10.01 4.22 -1.41
C SER A 260 9.27 4.89 -0.26
N LEU A 261 9.50 4.46 0.99
CA LEU A 261 8.91 5.08 2.18
C LEU A 261 9.57 6.43 2.53
N VAL A 262 10.84 6.64 2.18
CA VAL A 262 11.57 7.90 2.41
C VAL A 262 10.89 9.10 1.73
N PRO A 263 10.61 9.09 0.41
CA PRO A 263 9.89 10.18 -0.25
C PRO A 263 8.43 10.28 0.23
N ILE A 264 7.81 9.22 0.77
CA ILE A 264 6.49 9.33 1.42
C ILE A 264 6.59 10.20 2.68
N LEU A 265 7.56 9.92 3.55
CA LEU A 265 7.79 10.70 4.77
C LEU A 265 8.09 12.16 4.44
N ILE A 266 9.09 12.42 3.59
CA ILE A 266 9.47 13.78 3.20
C ILE A 266 8.32 14.48 2.49
N GLY A 267 7.58 13.76 1.64
CA GLY A 267 6.44 14.28 0.92
C GLY A 267 5.32 14.76 1.84
N PHE A 268 4.96 13.98 2.88
CA PHE A 268 4.01 14.43 3.90
C PHE A 268 4.54 15.62 4.70
N MET A 269 5.83 15.64 5.03
CA MET A 269 6.44 16.77 5.75
C MET A 269 6.41 18.08 4.97
N LEU A 270 6.71 18.04 3.67
CA LEU A 270 6.70 19.19 2.80
C LEU A 270 5.28 19.66 2.47
N LEU A 271 4.38 18.73 2.13
CA LEU A 271 2.99 19.06 1.82
C LEU A 271 2.35 19.89 2.94
N SER A 272 2.68 19.56 4.18
CA SER A 272 2.14 20.27 5.33
C SER A 272 2.68 21.70 5.50
N LYS A 273 3.93 21.95 5.12
CA LYS A 273 4.51 23.30 5.10
C LYS A 273 4.00 24.11 3.93
N GLU A 274 3.88 23.48 2.76
CA GLU A 274 3.38 24.10 1.53
C GLU A 274 1.91 24.49 1.63
N SER A 275 1.12 23.84 2.49
CA SER A 275 -0.27 24.23 2.75
C SER A 275 -0.45 25.41 3.71
N GLU A 276 0.62 25.83 4.40
CA GLU A 276 0.59 26.94 5.37
C GLU A 276 1.04 28.29 4.77
N GLY A 277 1.64 28.29 3.59
CA GLY A 277 2.13 29.48 2.87
C GLY A 277 1.31 29.83 1.65
#